data_AF-C9ZM32-F1
#
_entry.id   AF-C9ZM32-F1
#
_cell.length_a   1.000
_cell.length_b   1.000
_cell.length_c   1.000
_cell.angle_alpha   90.00
_cell.angle_beta   90.00
_cell.angle_gamma   90.00
#
_symmetry.space_group_name_H-M   'P 1'
#
loop_
_entity.id
_entity.type
_entity.pdbx_description
1 polymer ?
#
loop_
_entity_poly.entity_id
_entity_poly.type
_entity_poly.pdbx_seq_one_letter_code
_entity_poly.pdbx_strand_id
1 'polypeptide(L)'
;MAMRDVIGDPDLLLRKTPANPKYEHVKPVVETGMTAELARFMKNTGAALYRVSGEPFMRIRTRLIGDFVQKQQSQSGEIKDGGFAHPMDEYRAPDTQPPKEYLILDVRSEEEYAACHIKGALHYPKRRMVHAINPLLPEMFSFKNKENKLIVLYDLEEEMTIAQGIGQNVFEKGIDNLAVMTGGLREFVQDYADCIVGESPVPIVPRDTRLLKRAEAVSAARSETQRSAFSHKPKSLSNSLAKPRPR
;
A
#
# COMPACT_ATOMS: atom_id res chain seq x y z
N MET A 1 11.93 28.12 -66.60
CA MET A 1 12.26 29.19 -65.64
C MET A 1 13.18 28.58 -64.59
N ALA A 2 14.47 28.92 -64.60
CA ALA A 2 15.43 28.42 -63.62
C ALA A 2 15.22 29.19 -62.30
N MET A 3 14.76 28.50 -61.26
CA MET A 3 14.61 29.08 -59.93
C MET A 3 16.01 29.26 -59.34
N ARG A 4 16.31 30.48 -58.89
CA ARG A 4 17.60 30.83 -58.29
C ARG A 4 17.77 30.05 -56.97
N ASP A 5 18.92 29.43 -56.79
CA ASP A 5 19.31 28.82 -55.52
C ASP A 5 19.17 29.86 -54.40
N VAL A 6 18.51 29.47 -53.31
CA VAL A 6 18.29 30.32 -52.14
C VAL A 6 19.66 30.68 -51.56
N ILE A 7 19.91 31.97 -51.37
CA ILE A 7 21.17 32.46 -50.79
C ILE A 7 21.18 32.11 -49.31
N GLY A 8 22.11 31.22 -48.92
CA GLY A 8 22.32 30.82 -47.52
C GLY A 8 21.76 29.43 -47.19
N ASP A 9 22.23 28.86 -46.09
CA ASP A 9 21.77 27.56 -45.59
C ASP A 9 20.40 27.74 -44.91
N PRO A 10 19.31 27.14 -45.43
CA PRO A 10 17.97 27.29 -44.84
C PRO A 10 17.86 26.65 -43.45
N ASP A 11 18.75 25.71 -43.12
CA ASP A 11 18.70 24.93 -41.88
C ASP A 11 19.63 25.49 -40.79
N LEU A 12 20.18 26.69 -41.00
CA LEU A 12 21.15 27.33 -40.09
C LEU A 12 20.62 27.47 -38.65
N LEU A 13 19.31 27.68 -38.48
CA LEU A 13 18.64 27.80 -37.19
C LEU A 13 18.35 26.45 -36.50
N LEU A 14 18.40 25.34 -37.25
CA LEU A 14 18.23 23.99 -36.71
C LEU A 14 19.54 23.40 -36.17
N ARG A 15 20.67 24.06 -36.45
CA ARG A 15 21.99 23.61 -36.04
C ARG A 15 22.15 23.76 -34.52
N LYS A 16 22.47 22.65 -33.85
CA LYS A 16 22.86 22.69 -32.44
C LYS A 16 24.13 23.52 -32.29
N THR A 17 24.13 24.43 -31.32
CA THR A 17 25.33 25.16 -30.93
C THR A 17 26.43 24.18 -30.51
N PRO A 18 27.68 24.38 -30.96
CA PRO A 18 28.77 23.51 -30.58
C PRO A 18 28.96 23.57 -29.05
N ALA A 19 29.00 22.40 -28.42
CA ALA A 19 29.27 22.32 -26.98
C ALA A 19 30.72 22.75 -26.71
N ASN A 20 30.92 23.54 -25.66
CA ASN A 20 32.26 23.97 -25.27
C ASN A 20 32.97 22.80 -24.56
N PRO A 21 34.13 22.31 -25.06
CA PRO A 21 34.84 21.17 -24.47
C PRO A 21 35.24 21.41 -23.01
N LYS A 22 35.40 22.68 -22.60
CA LYS A 22 35.67 23.06 -21.21
C LYS A 22 34.56 22.62 -20.25
N TYR A 23 33.31 22.50 -20.71
CA TYR A 23 32.13 22.22 -19.87
C TYR A 23 31.41 20.92 -20.24
N GLU A 24 31.98 20.08 -21.10
CA GLU A 24 31.37 18.82 -21.55
C GLU A 24 31.10 17.85 -20.39
N HIS A 25 31.94 17.90 -19.36
CA HIS A 25 31.81 17.07 -18.15
C HIS A 25 30.75 17.60 -17.16
N VAL A 26 30.29 18.85 -17.33
CA VAL A 26 29.29 19.46 -16.45
C VAL A 26 27.91 19.11 -16.99
N LYS A 27 27.27 18.11 -16.36
CA LYS A 27 25.88 17.79 -16.69
C LYS A 27 24.99 18.98 -16.29
N PRO A 28 24.02 19.38 -17.12
CA PRO A 28 23.03 20.37 -16.72
C PRO A 28 22.21 19.78 -15.56
N VAL A 29 22.49 20.24 -14.34
CA VAL A 29 21.65 19.95 -13.17
C VAL A 29 20.58 21.02 -13.14
N VAL A 30 19.39 20.69 -13.63
CA VAL A 30 18.22 21.50 -13.37
C VAL A 30 17.81 21.21 -11.93
N GLU A 31 18.07 22.13 -11.01
CA GLU A 31 17.56 22.04 -9.65
C GLU A 31 16.06 22.32 -9.63
N THR A 32 15.26 21.39 -10.15
CA THR A 32 13.87 21.29 -9.71
C THR A 32 13.93 20.81 -8.27
N GLY A 33 13.52 21.66 -7.32
CA GLY A 33 13.76 21.54 -5.87
C GLY A 33 13.18 20.31 -5.14
N MET A 34 12.97 19.18 -5.82
CA MET A 34 12.74 17.89 -5.20
C MET A 34 14.07 17.16 -5.10
N THR A 35 14.75 17.30 -3.96
CA THR A 35 15.91 16.49 -3.59
C THR A 35 15.63 15.02 -3.92
N ALA A 36 16.59 14.30 -4.48
CA ALA A 36 16.40 12.90 -4.90
C ALA A 36 15.82 12.01 -3.78
N GLU A 37 16.11 12.35 -2.52
CA GLU A 37 15.55 11.73 -1.32
C GLU A 37 14.06 12.01 -1.13
N LEU A 38 13.61 13.26 -1.33
CA LEU A 38 12.19 13.64 -1.30
C LEU A 38 11.42 12.97 -2.45
N ALA A 39 12.02 12.89 -3.64
CA ALA A 39 11.44 12.19 -4.78
C ALA A 39 11.32 10.67 -4.53
N ARG A 40 12.32 10.06 -3.87
CA ARG A 40 12.26 8.66 -3.42
C ARG A 40 11.20 8.48 -2.33
N PHE A 41 11.12 9.39 -1.37
CA PHE A 41 10.12 9.37 -0.30
C PHE A 41 8.70 9.47 -0.87
N MET A 42 8.44 10.38 -1.81
CA MET A 42 7.13 10.53 -2.47
C MET A 42 6.77 9.32 -3.33
N LYS A 43 7.73 8.74 -4.07
CA LYS A 43 7.50 7.48 -4.79
C LYS A 43 7.20 6.30 -3.86
N ASN A 44 7.88 6.22 -2.73
CA ASN A 44 7.71 5.11 -1.77
C ASN A 44 6.41 5.26 -0.95
N THR A 45 6.05 6.48 -0.55
CA THR A 45 4.82 6.77 0.21
C THR A 45 3.58 6.72 -0.66
N GLY A 46 3.62 7.26 -1.89
CA GLY A 46 2.50 7.24 -2.83
C GLY A 46 2.14 5.84 -3.35
N ALA A 47 3.07 4.89 -3.34
CA ALA A 47 2.81 3.50 -3.73
C ALA A 47 2.36 2.59 -2.57
N ALA A 48 2.45 3.06 -1.33
CA ALA A 48 2.16 2.26 -0.14
C ALA A 48 0.69 2.32 0.28
N LEU A 49 0.02 3.47 0.07
CA LEU A 49 -1.43 3.60 0.23
C LEU A 49 -2.09 3.59 -1.14
N TYR A 50 -3.10 2.76 -1.32
CA TYR A 50 -3.87 2.70 -2.56
C TYR A 50 -5.33 2.41 -2.27
N ARG A 51 -6.21 2.78 -3.20
CA ARG A 51 -7.64 2.45 -3.13
C ARG A 51 -7.94 1.29 -4.07
N VAL A 52 -8.80 0.39 -3.63
CA VAL A 52 -9.35 -0.68 -4.46
C VAL A 52 -10.76 -0.28 -4.87
N SER A 53 -11.09 -0.53 -6.15
CA SER A 53 -12.45 -0.24 -6.65
C SER A 53 -13.47 -1.11 -5.93
N GLY A 54 -14.53 -0.48 -5.39
CA GLY A 54 -15.59 -1.17 -4.65
C GLY A 54 -15.40 -1.24 -3.12
N GLU A 55 -14.26 -0.78 -2.58
CA GLU A 55 -14.03 -0.66 -1.13
C GLU A 55 -14.03 0.81 -0.71
N PRO A 56 -14.65 1.20 0.42
CA PRO A 56 -14.68 2.60 0.84
C PRO A 56 -13.41 3.06 1.56
N PHE A 57 -12.60 2.12 2.05
CA PHE A 57 -11.37 2.37 2.80
C PHE A 57 -10.12 2.25 1.92
N MET A 58 -8.99 2.74 2.43
CA MET A 58 -7.70 2.57 1.76
C MET A 58 -7.05 1.23 2.12
N ARG A 59 -6.11 0.80 1.28
CA ARG A 59 -5.22 -0.32 1.60
C ARG A 59 -3.81 0.21 1.83
N ILE A 60 -3.14 -0.35 2.82
CA ILE A 60 -1.78 0.04 3.22
C ILE A 60 -0.84 -1.15 3.15
N ARG A 61 0.35 -0.97 2.57
CA ARG A 61 1.38 -2.02 2.54
C ARG A 61 2.06 -2.19 3.89
N THR A 62 2.44 -3.42 4.22
CA THR A 62 3.16 -3.79 5.46
C THR A 62 4.41 -2.94 5.71
N ARG A 63 5.16 -2.62 4.64
CA ARG A 63 6.39 -1.81 4.71
C ARG A 63 6.22 -0.50 5.47
N LEU A 64 5.12 0.22 5.19
CA LEU A 64 4.90 1.53 5.80
C LEU A 64 4.67 1.42 7.31
N ILE A 65 3.97 0.36 7.74
CA ILE A 65 3.72 0.09 9.15
C ILE A 65 5.00 -0.34 9.86
N GLY A 66 5.82 -1.16 9.22
CA GLY A 66 7.11 -1.60 9.77
C GLY A 66 8.06 -0.43 10.02
N ASP A 67 8.22 0.43 9.01
CA ASP A 67 9.06 1.63 9.11
C ASP A 67 8.54 2.59 10.21
N PHE A 68 7.22 2.72 10.37
CA PHE A 68 6.60 3.52 11.41
C PHE A 68 6.89 2.97 12.82
N VAL A 69 6.72 1.66 13.03
CA VAL A 69 6.95 1.00 14.32
C VAL A 69 8.42 1.08 14.73
N GLN A 70 9.34 0.92 13.79
CA GLN A 70 10.78 1.10 14.04
C GLN A 70 11.10 2.54 14.44
N LYS A 71 10.53 3.53 13.73
CA LYS A 71 10.74 4.95 14.04
C LYS A 71 10.24 5.32 15.44
N GLN A 72 9.10 4.78 15.88
CA GLN A 72 8.60 5.02 17.23
C GLN A 72 9.52 4.44 18.31
N GLN A 73 10.12 3.27 18.08
CA GLN A 73 11.08 2.67 19.02
C GLN A 73 12.35 3.51 19.17
N SER A 74 12.83 4.13 18.09
CA SER A 74 14.02 5.00 18.16
C SER A 74 13.72 6.34 18.86
N GLN A 75 12.49 6.85 18.78
CA GLN A 75 12.11 8.14 19.40
C GLN A 75 11.91 8.06 20.91
N SER A 76 11.47 6.91 21.45
CA SER A 76 11.26 6.76 22.89
C SER A 76 12.56 6.66 23.71
N GLY A 77 13.72 6.53 23.06
CA GLY A 77 15.03 6.39 23.72
C GLY A 77 15.78 7.70 24.00
N GLU A 78 15.34 8.85 23.49
CA GLU A 78 16.04 10.13 23.67
C GLU A 78 15.15 11.15 24.38
N ILE A 79 15.14 11.15 25.72
CA ILE A 79 14.87 12.37 26.47
C ILE A 79 16.14 13.23 26.32
N LYS A 80 16.21 14.02 25.24
CA LYS A 80 17.21 15.08 25.16
C LYS A 80 16.81 16.16 26.17
N ASP A 81 17.52 16.14 27.28
CA ASP A 81 17.60 17.23 28.24
C ASP A 81 17.68 18.56 27.50
N GLY A 82 16.92 19.53 28.00
CA GLY A 82 16.50 20.72 27.27
C GLY A 82 17.63 21.50 26.60
N GLY A 83 17.34 21.93 25.38
CA GLY A 83 18.06 22.99 24.69
C GLY A 83 18.50 22.62 23.28
N PHE A 84 17.90 23.26 22.29
CA PHE A 84 18.45 23.36 20.92
C PHE A 84 18.52 22.08 20.09
N ALA A 85 17.56 21.16 20.19
CA ALA A 85 17.48 20.03 19.24
C ALA A 85 17.30 20.49 17.78
N HIS A 86 16.76 21.70 17.55
CA HIS A 86 16.58 22.28 16.23
C HIS A 86 16.90 23.78 16.18
N PRO A 87 18.17 24.18 16.02
CA PRO A 87 18.58 25.60 15.96
C PRO A 87 18.04 26.37 14.74
N MET A 88 17.37 25.68 13.81
CA MET A 88 16.95 26.17 12.48
C MET A 88 15.47 25.87 12.19
N ASP A 89 14.67 25.46 13.18
CA ASP A 89 13.24 25.16 13.00
C ASP A 89 12.42 26.40 12.59
N GLU A 90 12.90 27.61 12.87
CA GLU A 90 12.31 28.86 12.37
C GLU A 90 12.33 28.98 10.83
N TYR A 91 13.23 28.26 10.14
CA TYR A 91 13.28 28.18 8.67
C TYR A 91 12.55 26.96 8.11
N ARG A 92 11.87 26.17 8.95
CA ARG A 92 11.00 25.10 8.46
C ARG A 92 9.90 25.74 7.65
N ALA A 93 9.87 25.46 6.34
CA ALA A 93 8.84 25.98 5.46
C ALA A 93 7.47 25.70 6.09
N PRO A 94 6.56 26.70 6.17
CA PRO A 94 5.27 26.56 6.84
C PRO A 94 4.42 25.40 6.29
N ASP A 95 4.73 24.95 5.08
CA ASP A 95 4.08 23.82 4.39
C ASP A 95 4.63 22.43 4.78
N THR A 96 5.60 22.35 5.71
CA THR A 96 6.12 21.05 6.14
C THR A 96 5.09 20.34 7.03
N GLN A 97 4.19 19.58 6.41
CA GLN A 97 3.15 18.84 7.13
C GLN A 97 3.77 17.95 8.22
N PRO A 98 3.16 17.88 9.42
CA PRO A 98 3.64 17.01 10.48
C PRO A 98 3.63 15.54 10.02
N PRO A 99 4.52 14.70 10.55
CA PRO A 99 4.58 13.29 10.16
C PRO A 99 3.23 12.61 10.44
N LYS A 100 2.81 11.74 9.50
CA LYS A 100 1.58 10.97 9.65
C LYS A 100 1.69 10.00 10.83
N GLU A 101 0.68 9.99 11.68
CA GLU A 101 0.55 9.06 12.81
C GLU A 101 -0.40 7.91 12.45
N TYR A 102 -0.03 6.68 12.83
CA TYR A 102 -0.81 5.49 12.56
C TYR A 102 -1.27 4.86 13.88
N LEU A 103 -2.57 4.58 13.99
CA LEU A 103 -3.15 3.77 15.05
C LEU A 103 -3.37 2.36 14.52
N ILE A 104 -2.64 1.38 15.05
CA ILE A 104 -2.68 0.00 14.56
C ILE A 104 -3.67 -0.79 15.42
N LEU A 105 -4.65 -1.44 14.79
CA LEU A 105 -5.69 -2.24 15.44
C LEU A 105 -5.65 -3.68 14.93
N ASP A 106 -5.55 -4.61 15.88
CA ASP A 106 -5.64 -6.05 15.65
C ASP A 106 -7.10 -6.50 15.77
N VAL A 107 -7.64 -7.09 14.70
CA VAL A 107 -9.03 -7.54 14.64
C VAL A 107 -9.25 -9.03 14.90
N ARG A 108 -8.20 -9.75 15.30
CA ARG A 108 -8.24 -11.20 15.57
C ARG A 108 -8.96 -11.53 16.88
N SER A 109 -8.87 -12.79 17.29
CA SER A 109 -9.30 -13.23 18.62
C SER A 109 -8.32 -12.73 19.71
N GLU A 110 -8.80 -12.67 20.95
CA GLU A 110 -7.97 -12.24 22.09
C GLU A 110 -6.81 -13.21 22.35
N GLU A 111 -7.05 -14.51 22.15
CA GLU A 111 -6.04 -15.57 22.28
C GLU A 111 -4.90 -15.40 21.27
N GLU A 112 -5.23 -15.10 20.01
CA GLU A 112 -4.24 -14.87 18.95
C GLU A 112 -3.44 -13.58 19.16
N TYR A 113 -4.08 -12.52 19.67
CA TYR A 113 -3.42 -11.27 20.03
C TYR A 113 -2.45 -11.45 21.20
N ALA A 114 -2.84 -12.25 22.21
CA ALA A 114 -1.98 -12.57 23.34
C ALA A 114 -0.76 -13.42 22.92
N ALA A 115 -0.94 -14.35 21.97
CA ALA A 115 0.15 -15.15 21.44
C ALA A 115 1.17 -14.31 20.66
N CYS A 116 0.70 -13.42 19.79
CA CYS A 116 1.55 -12.50 19.05
C CYS A 116 0.79 -11.24 18.63
N HIS A 117 1.45 -10.09 18.57
CA HIS A 117 0.90 -8.88 17.95
C HIS A 117 2.01 -7.92 17.53
N ILE A 118 1.67 -6.95 16.68
CA ILE A 118 2.60 -5.88 16.31
C ILE A 118 2.82 -4.96 17.52
N LYS A 119 4.07 -4.58 17.80
CA LYS A 119 4.40 -3.63 18.88
C LYS A 119 3.58 -2.35 18.76
N GLY A 120 2.89 -1.98 19.84
CA GLY A 120 2.05 -0.78 19.89
C GLY A 120 0.66 -0.93 19.23
N ALA A 121 0.29 -2.12 18.76
CA ALA A 121 -1.06 -2.38 18.26
C ALA A 121 -2.04 -2.64 19.40
N LEU A 122 -3.27 -2.14 19.27
CA LEU A 122 -4.36 -2.42 20.20
C LEU A 122 -5.24 -3.55 19.71
N HIS A 123 -5.83 -4.29 20.64
CA HIS A 123 -6.81 -5.30 20.32
C HIS A 123 -8.22 -4.70 20.10
N TYR A 124 -8.81 -4.97 18.94
CA TYR A 124 -10.15 -4.53 18.55
C TYR A 124 -10.99 -5.71 18.03
N PRO A 125 -11.66 -6.48 18.91
CA PRO A 125 -12.35 -7.69 18.51
C PRO A 125 -13.63 -7.39 17.72
N LYS A 126 -13.92 -8.24 16.73
CA LYS A 126 -15.12 -8.17 15.88
C LYS A 126 -16.43 -8.01 16.67
N ARG A 127 -16.53 -8.62 17.86
CA ARG A 127 -17.73 -8.59 18.70
C ARG A 127 -18.14 -7.15 19.10
N ARG A 128 -17.18 -6.24 19.29
CA ARG A 128 -17.47 -4.84 19.66
C ARG A 128 -18.30 -4.11 18.61
N MET A 129 -18.21 -4.52 17.34
CA MET A 129 -18.95 -3.88 16.25
C MET A 129 -20.47 -4.11 16.32
N VAL A 130 -20.88 -5.22 16.95
CA VAL A 130 -22.28 -5.60 17.13
C VAL A 130 -22.92 -4.82 18.29
N HIS A 131 -22.11 -4.22 19.17
CA HIS A 131 -22.64 -3.46 20.29
C HIS A 131 -23.31 -2.17 19.83
N ALA A 132 -24.53 -1.94 20.32
CA ALA A 132 -25.27 -0.71 20.10
C ALA A 132 -24.65 0.49 20.86
N ILE A 133 -23.91 0.20 21.94
CA ILE A 133 -23.31 1.20 22.83
C ILE A 133 -21.79 1.07 22.72
N ASN A 134 -21.10 2.20 22.47
CA ASN A 134 -19.64 2.32 22.39
C ASN A 134 -18.95 1.29 21.47
N PRO A 135 -19.26 1.28 20.16
CA PRO A 135 -18.63 0.36 19.22
C PRO A 135 -17.13 0.64 19.02
N LEU A 136 -16.65 1.86 19.31
CA LEU A 136 -15.29 2.32 19.03
C LEU A 136 -14.43 2.40 20.29
N LEU A 137 -13.11 2.24 20.12
CA LEU A 137 -12.14 2.45 21.21
C LEU A 137 -11.95 3.93 21.52
N PRO A 138 -11.63 4.30 22.78
CA PRO A 138 -11.28 5.67 23.16
C PRO A 138 -10.20 6.30 22.26
N GLU A 139 -9.18 5.51 21.90
CA GLU A 139 -8.06 5.95 21.05
C GLU A 139 -8.50 6.27 19.62
N MET A 140 -9.52 5.58 19.10
CA MET A 140 -10.04 5.84 17.75
C MET A 140 -10.69 7.22 17.65
N PHE A 141 -11.29 7.75 18.73
CA PHE A 141 -11.86 9.11 18.73
C PHE A 141 -10.79 10.19 18.55
N SER A 142 -9.59 9.96 19.08
CA SER A 142 -8.46 10.88 18.91
C SER A 142 -7.96 10.92 17.46
N PHE A 143 -8.16 9.83 16.72
CA PHE A 143 -7.72 9.65 15.34
C PHE A 143 -8.82 9.96 14.32
N LYS A 144 -10.11 9.92 14.69
CA LYS A 144 -11.25 10.07 13.78
C LYS A 144 -11.14 11.30 12.86
N ASN A 145 -11.21 11.05 11.55
CA ASN A 145 -11.31 12.02 10.44
C ASN A 145 -10.29 13.17 10.46
N LYS A 146 -9.07 12.90 10.93
CA LYS A 146 -7.95 13.86 10.89
C LYS A 146 -7.00 13.51 9.73
N GLU A 147 -6.55 14.52 8.98
CA GLU A 147 -5.76 14.31 7.75
C GLU A 147 -4.39 13.67 8.00
N ASN A 148 -3.78 13.97 9.15
CA ASN A 148 -2.45 13.45 9.53
C ASN A 148 -2.51 12.17 10.38
N LYS A 149 -3.69 11.62 10.60
CA LYS A 149 -3.90 10.46 11.46
C LYS A 149 -4.66 9.38 10.71
N LEU A 150 -4.14 8.16 10.72
CA LEU A 150 -4.76 7.04 10.01
C LEU A 150 -4.98 5.87 10.97
N ILE A 151 -6.17 5.27 10.92
CA ILE A 151 -6.47 4.04 11.64
C ILE A 151 -6.19 2.87 10.71
N VAL A 152 -5.35 1.95 11.14
CA VAL A 152 -4.89 0.80 10.36
C VAL A 152 -5.41 -0.48 10.99
N LEU A 153 -6.21 -1.23 10.23
CA LEU A 153 -6.71 -2.55 10.62
C LEU A 153 -5.82 -3.64 10.03
N TYR A 154 -5.52 -4.67 10.80
CA TYR A 154 -4.84 -5.86 10.28
C TYR A 154 -5.38 -7.16 10.87
N ASP A 155 -5.23 -8.22 10.08
CA ASP A 155 -5.63 -9.59 10.40
C ASP A 155 -4.43 -10.54 10.17
N LEU A 156 -4.57 -11.83 10.48
CA LEU A 156 -3.55 -12.85 10.27
C LEU A 156 -3.37 -13.17 8.77
N GLU A 157 -4.49 -13.26 8.04
CA GLU A 157 -4.52 -13.81 6.69
C GLU A 157 -4.44 -12.77 5.57
N GLU A 158 -3.96 -13.25 4.42
CA GLU A 158 -3.74 -12.46 3.21
C GLU A 158 -5.04 -12.07 2.49
N GLU A 159 -6.11 -12.85 2.68
CA GLU A 159 -7.44 -12.61 2.08
C GLU A 159 -8.27 -11.55 2.84
N MET A 160 -7.75 -11.05 3.97
CA MET A 160 -8.25 -9.85 4.67
C MET A 160 -9.75 -9.88 5.02
N THR A 161 -10.39 -11.05 5.05
CA THR A 161 -11.85 -11.15 5.06
C THR A 161 -12.48 -10.56 6.33
N ILE A 162 -11.82 -10.73 7.48
CA ILE A 162 -12.29 -10.19 8.76
C ILE A 162 -12.05 -8.67 8.81
N ALA A 163 -10.86 -8.22 8.42
CA ALA A 163 -10.49 -6.81 8.46
C ALA A 163 -11.25 -5.95 7.44
N GLN A 164 -11.59 -6.48 6.25
CA GLN A 164 -12.44 -5.80 5.28
C GLN A 164 -13.87 -5.60 5.80
N GLY A 165 -14.46 -6.66 6.36
CA GLY A 165 -15.81 -6.58 6.93
C GLY A 165 -15.87 -5.58 8.09
N ILE A 166 -14.86 -5.59 8.97
CA ILE A 166 -14.75 -4.61 10.05
C ILE A 166 -14.49 -3.22 9.48
N GLY A 167 -13.66 -3.10 8.45
CA GLY A 167 -13.38 -1.85 7.77
C GLY A 167 -14.64 -1.18 7.22
N GLN A 168 -15.49 -1.97 6.55
CA GLN A 168 -16.79 -1.52 6.05
C GLN A 168 -17.69 -1.02 7.19
N ASN A 169 -17.83 -1.80 8.26
CA ASN A 169 -18.66 -1.42 9.40
C ASN A 169 -18.12 -0.16 10.12
N VAL A 170 -16.81 0.01 10.22
CA VAL A 170 -16.18 1.19 10.83
C VAL A 170 -16.41 2.42 9.96
N PHE A 171 -16.32 2.26 8.64
CA PHE A 171 -16.62 3.30 7.67
C PHE A 171 -18.08 3.75 7.73
N GLU A 172 -19.03 2.79 7.79
CA GLU A 172 -20.47 3.08 7.94
C GLU A 172 -20.80 3.83 9.24
N LYS A 173 -19.97 3.68 10.28
CA LYS A 173 -20.07 4.44 11.54
C LYS A 173 -19.44 5.86 11.45
N GLY A 174 -18.99 6.27 10.27
CA GLY A 174 -18.51 7.63 9.96
C GLY A 174 -17.03 7.87 10.25
N ILE A 175 -16.19 6.84 10.10
CA ILE A 175 -14.72 6.96 10.16
C ILE A 175 -14.15 6.73 8.77
N ASP A 176 -13.66 7.80 8.14
CA ASP A 176 -13.21 7.78 6.75
C ASP A 176 -11.70 7.58 6.63
N ASN A 177 -10.95 7.93 7.69
CA ASN A 177 -9.50 7.82 7.76
C ASN A 177 -9.03 6.40 8.12
N LEU A 178 -9.55 5.44 7.37
CA LEU A 178 -9.33 4.03 7.58
C LEU A 178 -8.44 3.44 6.49
N ALA A 179 -7.50 2.60 6.91
CA ALA A 179 -6.74 1.74 6.03
C ALA A 179 -6.71 0.30 6.53
N VAL A 180 -6.67 -0.66 5.61
CA VAL A 180 -6.52 -2.07 5.92
C VAL A 180 -5.17 -2.57 5.39
N MET A 181 -4.43 -3.29 6.22
CA MET A 181 -3.08 -3.75 5.90
C MET A 181 -3.10 -4.92 4.93
N THR A 182 -2.60 -4.69 3.72
CA THR A 182 -2.45 -5.72 2.68
C THR A 182 -1.40 -6.74 3.12
N GLY A 183 -1.72 -8.03 3.03
CA GLY A 183 -0.80 -9.12 3.36
C GLY A 183 -0.86 -9.60 4.82
N GLY A 184 -1.60 -8.88 5.67
CA GLY A 184 -1.82 -9.24 7.06
C GLY A 184 -0.54 -9.36 7.90
N LEU A 185 -0.66 -9.99 9.07
CA LEU A 185 0.46 -10.25 9.97
C LEU A 185 1.47 -11.21 9.34
N ARG A 186 1.01 -12.16 8.52
CA ARG A 186 1.85 -13.14 7.83
C ARG A 186 2.96 -12.52 6.98
N GLU A 187 2.63 -11.53 6.16
CA GLU A 187 3.62 -10.82 5.34
C GLU A 187 4.46 -9.86 6.20
N PHE A 188 3.88 -9.29 7.26
CA PHE A 188 4.59 -8.40 8.16
C PHE A 188 5.73 -9.10 8.92
N VAL A 189 5.47 -10.30 9.48
CA VAL A 189 6.46 -11.09 10.24
C VAL A 189 7.73 -11.36 9.41
N GLN A 190 7.60 -11.58 8.11
CA GLN A 190 8.74 -11.93 7.25
C GLN A 190 9.72 -10.77 7.08
N ASP A 191 9.19 -9.54 7.01
CA ASP A 191 9.98 -8.35 6.73
C ASP A 191 10.41 -7.63 8.03
N TYR A 192 9.56 -7.70 9.07
CA TYR A 192 9.71 -6.94 10.31
C TYR A 192 9.51 -7.83 11.55
N ALA A 193 10.22 -8.96 11.61
CA ALA A 193 10.17 -9.89 12.75
C ALA A 193 10.48 -9.20 14.10
N ASP A 194 11.43 -8.26 14.12
CA ASP A 194 11.83 -7.53 15.32
C ASP A 194 10.73 -6.63 15.89
N CYS A 195 9.72 -6.30 15.08
CA CYS A 195 8.63 -5.39 15.44
C CYS A 195 7.42 -6.11 16.05
N ILE A 196 7.54 -7.41 16.33
CA ILE A 196 6.48 -8.24 16.88
C ILE A 196 6.74 -8.49 18.37
N VAL A 197 5.66 -8.53 19.15
CA VAL A 197 5.65 -9.02 20.53
C VAL A 197 5.08 -10.44 20.52
N GLY A 198 5.75 -11.37 21.18
CA GLY A 198 5.32 -12.76 21.28
C GLY A 198 5.99 -13.70 20.27
N GLU A 199 5.52 -14.94 20.24
CA GLU A 199 6.05 -15.97 19.35
C GLU A 199 5.22 -16.01 18.06
N SER A 200 5.88 -15.85 16.91
CA SER A 200 5.16 -15.82 15.64
C SER A 200 4.48 -17.17 15.36
N PRO A 201 3.15 -17.19 15.14
CA PRO A 201 2.42 -18.41 14.80
C PRO A 201 2.71 -18.86 13.37
N VAL A 202 3.32 -18.00 12.54
CA VAL A 202 3.68 -18.31 11.16
C VAL A 202 5.18 -18.54 11.05
N PRO A 203 5.62 -19.67 10.45
CA PRO A 203 7.03 -19.90 10.19
C PRO A 203 7.56 -18.87 9.18
N ILE A 204 8.75 -18.32 9.45
CA ILE A 204 9.42 -17.38 8.56
C ILE A 204 9.92 -18.17 7.35
N VAL A 205 9.26 -17.97 6.20
CA VAL A 205 9.61 -18.62 4.94
C VAL A 205 10.51 -17.68 4.12
N PRO A 206 11.63 -18.16 3.56
CA PRO A 206 12.49 -17.33 2.69
C PRO A 206 11.72 -16.76 1.49
N ARG A 207 11.95 -15.48 1.17
CA ARG A 207 11.20 -14.73 0.13
C ARG A 207 11.17 -15.43 -1.24
N ASP A 208 12.28 -16.05 -1.65
CA ASP A 208 12.39 -16.72 -2.96
C ASP A 208 11.41 -17.88 -3.10
N THR A 209 11.29 -18.70 -2.04
CA THR A 209 10.34 -19.82 -2.01
C THR A 209 8.88 -19.35 -2.00
N ARG A 210 8.60 -18.14 -1.50
CA ARG A 210 7.25 -17.56 -1.53
C ARG A 210 6.88 -17.03 -2.91
N LEU A 211 7.79 -16.34 -3.59
CA LEU A 211 7.57 -15.87 -4.97
C LEU A 211 7.30 -17.06 -5.89
N LEU A 212 8.05 -18.15 -5.70
CA LEU A 212 7.82 -19.42 -6.39
C LEU A 212 6.42 -19.97 -6.11
N LYS A 213 6.03 -20.13 -4.84
CA LYS A 213 4.68 -20.62 -4.46
C LYS A 213 3.55 -19.74 -4.98
N ARG A 214 3.73 -18.41 -5.00
CA ARG A 214 2.71 -17.47 -5.51
C ARG A 214 2.60 -17.56 -7.02
N ALA A 215 3.73 -17.70 -7.73
CA ALA A 215 3.75 -17.94 -9.17
C ALA A 215 3.10 -19.28 -9.53
N GLU A 216 3.37 -20.34 -8.75
CA GLU A 216 2.72 -21.64 -8.89
C GLU A 216 1.21 -21.56 -8.64
N ALA A 217 0.76 -20.88 -7.58
CA ALA A 217 -0.66 -20.71 -7.27
C ALA A 217 -1.40 -19.93 -8.38
N VAL A 218 -0.80 -18.85 -8.90
CA VAL A 218 -1.35 -18.10 -10.03
C VAL A 218 -1.40 -18.97 -11.29
N SER A 219 -0.39 -19.80 -11.52
CA SER A 219 -0.35 -20.72 -12.65
C SER A 219 -1.42 -21.83 -12.53
N ALA A 220 -1.62 -22.36 -11.32
CA ALA A 220 -2.67 -23.31 -10.99
C ALA A 220 -4.07 -22.71 -11.21
N ALA A 221 -4.35 -21.51 -10.66
CA ALA A 221 -5.61 -20.82 -10.82
C ALA A 221 -5.94 -20.50 -12.30
N ARG A 222 -4.92 -20.10 -13.09
CA ARG A 222 -5.07 -19.93 -14.53
C ARG A 222 -5.42 -21.24 -15.24
N SER A 223 -4.77 -22.35 -14.84
CA SER A 223 -5.04 -23.67 -15.41
C SER A 223 -6.44 -24.20 -15.04
N GLU A 224 -6.93 -23.93 -13.84
CA GLU A 224 -8.28 -24.29 -13.39
C GLU A 224 -9.36 -23.51 -14.15
N THR A 225 -9.14 -22.21 -14.35
CA THR A 225 -10.05 -21.34 -15.12
C THR A 225 -10.10 -21.75 -16.59
N GLN A 226 -8.97 -22.19 -17.16
CA GLN A 226 -8.95 -22.75 -18.52
C GLN A 226 -9.70 -24.10 -18.59
N ARG A 227 -9.52 -24.99 -17.61
CA ARG A 227 -10.24 -26.27 -17.57
C ARG A 227 -11.75 -26.11 -17.45
N SER A 228 -12.23 -25.14 -16.66
CA SER A 228 -13.67 -24.89 -16.50
C SER A 228 -14.32 -24.30 -17.75
N ALA A 229 -13.60 -23.45 -18.50
CA ALA A 229 -14.06 -22.90 -19.78
C ALA A 229 -14.27 -23.97 -20.88
N PHE A 230 -13.45 -25.02 -20.89
CA PHE A 230 -13.57 -26.13 -21.87
C PHE A 230 -14.57 -27.21 -21.48
N SER A 231 -15.05 -27.24 -20.22
CA SER A 231 -16.01 -28.24 -19.73
C SER A 231 -17.47 -27.90 -20.05
N HIS A 232 -17.78 -26.66 -20.42
CA HIS A 232 -19.15 -26.25 -20.70
C HIS A 232 -19.53 -26.68 -22.13
N LYS A 233 -19.93 -27.95 -22.31
CA LYS A 233 -20.62 -28.38 -23.53
C LYS A 233 -21.84 -27.46 -23.71
N PRO A 234 -22.00 -26.75 -24.84
CA PRO A 234 -23.22 -25.99 -25.06
C PRO A 234 -24.39 -26.98 -25.01
N LYS A 235 -25.43 -26.67 -24.22
CA LYS A 235 -26.68 -27.42 -24.25
C LYS A 235 -27.19 -27.35 -25.69
N SER A 236 -27.02 -28.43 -26.44
CA SER A 236 -27.48 -28.52 -27.83
C SER A 236 -28.97 -28.20 -27.84
N LEU A 237 -29.36 -27.16 -28.57
CA LEU A 237 -30.75 -26.90 -28.92
C LEU A 237 -31.27 -28.18 -29.59
N SER A 238 -32.34 -28.74 -29.03
CA SER A 238 -33.01 -29.94 -29.51
C SER A 238 -33.41 -29.78 -30.97
N ASN A 239 -32.76 -30.52 -31.87
CA ASN A 239 -33.23 -30.74 -33.23
C ASN A 239 -34.46 -31.68 -33.19
N SER A 240 -35.63 -31.12 -32.85
CA SER A 240 -36.92 -31.81 -32.92
C SER A 240 -37.73 -31.28 -34.10
N LEU A 241 -37.21 -31.42 -35.33
CA LEU A 241 -37.95 -31.11 -36.55
C LEU A 241 -37.38 -31.86 -37.76
N ALA A 242 -37.41 -33.19 -37.70
CA ALA A 242 -37.34 -34.04 -38.89
C ALA A 242 -37.87 -35.45 -38.55
N LYS A 243 -39.19 -35.64 -38.65
CA LYS A 243 -39.74 -36.97 -38.92
C LYS A 243 -40.10 -37.03 -40.40
N PRO A 244 -39.48 -37.88 -41.22
CA PRO A 244 -39.95 -38.12 -42.58
C PRO A 244 -41.28 -38.87 -42.52
N ARG A 245 -42.30 -38.40 -43.27
CA ARG A 245 -43.56 -39.13 -43.45
C ARG A 245 -43.32 -40.36 -44.33
N PRO A 246 -43.80 -41.56 -43.95
CA PRO A 246 -43.86 -42.68 -44.88
C PRO A 246 -44.96 -42.44 -45.93
N ARG A 247 -44.75 -43.02 -47.13
CA ARG A 247 -45.64 -42.93 -48.30
C ARG A 247 -47.01 -43.54 -48.05
#